data_AF-A0A316UJP3-F1
#
_entry.id   AF-A0A316UJP3-F1
#
_cell.length_a   1.000
_cell.length_b   1.000
_cell.length_c   1.000
_cell.angle_alpha   90.00
_cell.angle_beta   90.00
_cell.angle_gamma   90.00
#
_symmetry.space_group_name_H-M   'P 1'
#
loop_
_entity.id
_entity.type
_entity.pdbx_description
1 polymer ?
#
loop_
_entity_poly.entity_id
_entity_poly.type
_entity_poly.pdbx_seq_one_letter_code
_entity_poly.pdbx_strand_id
1 'polypeptide(L)'
;MSAQILSTMMTLPQTLKGIFTKERLSSLRPIGEFFDYQRISRPQDLNEATQRITYNTRHFSANYLVLIGLLAVYGLLTSPLLLVAIAFLVGSFAAVNRFAPEPLQVGEHVVTQKSLYTGVVVVGVILLWFASPFGLLFWLIGSSAFLVLGHAAFIEPPVSSEYTGVETV
;
A
#
# COMPACT_ATOMS: atom_id res chain seq x y z
N MET A 1 -16.35 9.33 25.30
CA MET A 1 -16.26 8.88 23.88
C MET A 1 -15.57 9.91 22.97
N SER A 2 -15.70 11.22 23.20
CA SER A 2 -15.07 12.30 22.41
C SER A 2 -13.54 12.38 22.49
N ALA A 3 -12.94 12.06 23.64
CA ALA A 3 -11.49 12.17 23.85
C ALA A 3 -10.65 11.11 23.10
N GLN A 4 -11.18 9.89 22.92
CA GLN A 4 -10.51 8.82 22.16
C GLN A 4 -10.50 9.09 20.65
N ILE A 5 -11.56 9.70 20.12
CA ILE A 5 -11.62 10.10 18.70
C ILE A 5 -10.59 11.19 18.45
N LEU A 6 -10.46 12.15 19.37
CA LEU A 6 -9.51 13.23 19.28
C LEU A 6 -8.04 12.77 19.37
N SER A 7 -7.72 11.80 20.25
CA SER A 7 -6.37 11.22 20.34
C SER A 7 -6.02 10.34 19.13
N THR A 8 -7.00 9.63 18.58
CA THR A 8 -6.83 8.83 17.34
C THR A 8 -6.59 9.73 16.13
N MET A 9 -7.29 10.88 16.05
CA MET A 9 -7.09 11.86 14.98
C MET A 9 -5.73 12.57 15.05
N MET A 10 -5.19 12.81 16.25
CA MET A 10 -3.88 13.45 16.42
C MET A 10 -2.68 12.50 16.17
N THR A 11 -2.85 11.20 16.40
CA THR A 11 -1.78 10.21 16.22
C THR A 11 -1.68 9.65 14.80
N LEU A 12 -2.78 9.68 14.03
CA LEU A 12 -2.83 9.21 12.64
C LEU A 12 -1.78 9.84 11.70
N PRO A 13 -1.56 11.17 11.69
CA PRO A 13 -0.50 11.75 10.85
C PRO A 13 0.90 11.38 11.33
N GLN A 14 1.10 11.10 12.63
CA GLN A 14 2.39 10.69 13.17
C GLN A 14 2.71 9.22 12.86
N THR A 15 1.71 8.32 12.91
CA THR A 15 1.88 6.92 12.51
C THR A 15 2.12 6.79 11.01
N LEU A 16 1.39 7.55 10.18
CA LEU A 16 1.64 7.61 8.74
C LEU A 16 3.04 8.15 8.42
N LYS A 17 3.45 9.27 9.05
CA LYS A 17 4.83 9.76 8.89
C LYS A 17 5.87 8.75 9.35
N GLY A 18 5.62 8.02 10.44
CA GLY A 18 6.45 6.93 10.95
C GLY A 18 6.67 5.78 9.96
N ILE A 19 5.65 5.46 9.16
CA ILE A 19 5.74 4.46 8.08
C ILE A 19 6.66 4.95 6.95
N PHE A 20 6.68 6.25 6.67
CA PHE A 20 7.46 6.87 5.60
C PHE A 20 8.74 7.59 6.09
N THR A 21 9.15 7.41 7.35
CA THR A 21 10.34 8.07 7.90
C THR A 21 11.58 7.60 7.15
N LYS A 22 12.48 8.54 6.84
CA LYS A 22 13.80 8.29 6.22
C LYS A 22 14.59 7.16 6.88
N GLU A 23 14.38 6.92 8.17
CA GLU A 23 14.97 5.82 8.96
C GLU A 23 14.64 4.42 8.41
N ARG A 24 13.42 4.20 7.88
CA ARG A 24 13.02 2.94 7.24
C ARG A 24 13.60 2.78 5.84
N LEU A 25 13.90 3.88 5.14
CA LEU A 25 14.59 3.83 3.86
C LEU A 25 16.11 3.74 4.05
N SER A 26 16.67 4.21 5.16
CA SER A 26 18.08 4.00 5.51
C SER A 26 18.39 2.59 6.00
N SER A 27 17.38 1.78 6.35
CA SER A 27 17.53 0.37 6.68
C SER A 27 17.43 -0.56 5.46
N LEU A 28 17.49 -0.02 4.24
CA LEU A 28 17.56 -0.80 3.01
C LEU A 28 18.80 -1.68 3.02
N ARG A 29 18.60 -2.99 2.93
CA ARG A 29 19.70 -3.94 2.82
C ARG A 29 20.17 -4.03 1.37
N PRO A 30 21.47 -4.27 1.13
CA PRO A 30 22.00 -4.54 -0.20
C PRO A 30 21.16 -5.59 -0.94
N ILE A 31 20.89 -5.36 -2.22
CA ILE A 31 20.07 -6.27 -3.04
C ILE A 31 20.71 -7.67 -3.12
N GLY A 32 22.05 -7.75 -3.13
CA GLY A 32 22.77 -9.02 -3.10
C GLY A 32 22.59 -9.81 -1.79
N GLU A 33 22.35 -9.12 -0.67
CA GLU A 33 22.01 -9.76 0.60
C GLU A 33 20.55 -10.24 0.62
N PHE A 34 19.66 -9.47 0.01
CA PHE A 34 18.25 -9.82 -0.11
C PHE A 34 18.08 -11.06 -0.98
N PHE A 35 18.70 -11.10 -2.17
CA PHE A 35 18.65 -12.24 -3.08
C PHE A 35 19.87 -13.16 -2.98
N ASP A 36 20.34 -13.44 -1.77
CA ASP A 36 21.44 -14.39 -1.56
C ASP A 36 20.95 -15.83 -1.76
N TYR A 37 21.17 -16.37 -2.95
CA TYR A 37 20.77 -17.73 -3.32
C TYR A 37 21.52 -18.82 -2.54
N GLN A 38 22.66 -18.52 -1.93
CA GLN A 38 23.39 -19.48 -1.11
C GLN A 38 22.70 -19.76 0.22
N ARG A 39 21.86 -18.83 0.68
CA ARG A 39 21.09 -18.92 1.93
C ARG A 39 19.68 -19.46 1.73
N ILE A 40 19.29 -19.80 0.51
CA ILE A 40 17.98 -20.38 0.24
C ILE A 40 17.98 -21.84 0.68
N SER A 41 17.13 -22.16 1.67
CA SER A 41 16.88 -23.54 2.07
C SER A 41 15.43 -23.73 2.49
N ARG A 42 14.97 -24.98 2.41
CA ARG A 42 13.63 -25.34 2.86
C ARG A 42 13.63 -25.44 4.39
N PRO A 43 12.71 -24.75 5.11
CA PRO A 43 12.57 -24.95 6.55
C PRO A 43 12.16 -26.39 6.85
N GLN A 44 12.77 -26.97 7.89
CA GLN A 44 12.54 -28.35 8.32
C GLN A 44 11.11 -28.56 8.82
N ASP A 45 10.59 -27.57 9.55
CA ASP A 45 9.23 -27.58 10.10
C ASP A 45 8.60 -26.17 10.14
N LEU A 46 7.36 -26.10 10.64
CA LEU A 46 6.62 -24.83 10.74
C LEU A 46 7.18 -23.90 11.82
N ASN A 47 7.84 -24.45 12.84
CA ASN A 47 8.43 -23.65 13.91
C ASN A 47 9.63 -22.87 13.37
N GLU A 48 10.53 -23.56 12.65
CA GLU A 48 11.64 -22.94 11.95
C GLU A 48 11.16 -21.91 10.93
N ALA A 49 10.16 -22.25 10.11
CA ALA A 49 9.57 -21.30 9.17
C ALA A 49 9.09 -20.01 9.87
N THR A 50 8.42 -20.14 11.01
CA THR A 50 7.91 -19.01 11.80
C THR A 50 9.04 -18.15 12.37
N GLN A 51 10.13 -18.77 12.84
CA GLN A 51 11.32 -18.06 13.33
C GLN A 51 12.01 -17.29 12.21
N ARG A 52 12.24 -17.94 11.05
CA ARG A 52 12.81 -17.32 9.86
C ARG A 52 11.96 -16.14 9.39
N ILE A 53 10.63 -16.31 9.31
CA ILE A 53 9.70 -15.23 8.96
C ILE A 53 9.82 -14.05 9.93
N THR A 54 9.82 -14.33 11.23
CA THR A 54 9.88 -13.29 12.27
C THR A 54 11.16 -12.47 12.18
N TYR A 55 12.31 -13.14 12.00
CA TYR A 55 13.60 -12.48 11.84
C TYR A 55 13.66 -11.70 10.53
N ASN A 56 13.43 -12.36 9.39
CA ASN A 56 13.62 -11.79 8.06
C ASN A 56 12.66 -10.63 7.78
N THR A 57 11.41 -10.68 8.27
CA THR A 57 10.44 -9.57 8.15
C THR A 57 10.94 -8.30 8.82
N ARG A 58 11.64 -8.41 9.96
CA ARG A 58 12.26 -7.27 10.64
C ARG A 58 13.52 -6.82 9.91
N HIS A 59 14.39 -7.78 9.58
CA HIS A 59 15.70 -7.54 8.97
C HIS A 59 15.62 -6.89 7.58
N PHE A 60 14.70 -7.33 6.74
CA PHE A 60 14.48 -6.83 5.38
C PHE A 60 13.24 -5.94 5.22
N SER A 61 12.77 -5.33 6.32
CA SER A 61 11.51 -4.54 6.31
C SER A 61 11.49 -3.44 5.25
N ALA A 62 12.60 -2.75 5.02
CA ALA A 62 12.75 -1.73 3.98
C ALA A 62 12.62 -2.31 2.56
N ASN A 63 13.31 -3.43 2.29
CA ASN A 63 13.27 -4.13 1.01
C ASN A 63 11.85 -4.63 0.69
N TYR A 64 11.13 -5.16 1.69
CA TYR A 64 9.73 -5.57 1.51
C TYR A 64 8.79 -4.39 1.26
N LEU A 65 8.99 -3.23 1.89
CA LEU A 65 8.22 -2.03 1.58
C LEU A 65 8.44 -1.58 0.13
N VAL A 66 9.68 -1.62 -0.36
CA VAL A 66 9.97 -1.32 -1.78
C VAL A 66 9.29 -2.33 -2.70
N LEU A 67 9.37 -3.63 -2.41
CA LEU A 67 8.70 -4.68 -3.18
C LEU A 67 7.17 -4.42 -3.27
N ILE A 68 6.52 -4.14 -2.14
CA ILE A 68 5.09 -3.83 -2.08
C ILE A 68 4.77 -2.57 -2.88
N GLY A 69 5.60 -1.53 -2.78
CA GLY A 69 5.45 -0.30 -3.56
C GLY A 69 5.55 -0.57 -5.07
N LEU A 70 6.51 -1.38 -5.50
CA LEU A 70 6.66 -1.78 -6.91
C LEU A 70 5.46 -2.60 -7.39
N LEU A 71 4.96 -3.54 -6.58
CA LEU A 71 3.73 -4.29 -6.89
C LEU A 71 2.51 -3.38 -6.99
N ALA A 72 2.39 -2.38 -6.11
CA ALA A 72 1.29 -1.42 -6.15
C ALA A 72 1.32 -0.58 -7.42
N VAL A 73 2.50 -0.07 -7.81
CA VAL A 73 2.67 0.65 -9.07
C VAL A 73 2.38 -0.26 -10.26
N TYR A 74 2.93 -1.46 -10.28
CA TYR A 74 2.68 -2.45 -11.34
C TYR A 74 1.19 -2.76 -11.48
N GLY A 75 0.52 -3.15 -10.38
CA GLY A 75 -0.89 -3.50 -10.39
C GLY A 75 -1.79 -2.35 -10.84
N LEU A 76 -1.45 -1.11 -10.47
CA LEU A 76 -2.15 0.08 -10.93
C LEU A 76 -1.93 0.32 -12.43
N LEU A 77 -0.69 0.22 -12.92
CA LEU A 77 -0.36 0.41 -14.34
C LEU A 77 -0.98 -0.67 -15.24
N THR A 78 -1.11 -1.90 -14.75
CA THR A 78 -1.76 -3.00 -15.48
C THR A 78 -3.29 -2.96 -15.38
N SER A 79 -3.87 -1.96 -14.69
CA SER A 79 -5.31 -1.80 -14.54
C SER A 79 -5.80 -0.57 -15.32
N PRO A 80 -5.90 -0.64 -16.67
CA PRO A 80 -6.19 0.53 -17.51
C PRO A 80 -7.53 1.19 -17.17
N LEU A 81 -8.56 0.40 -16.86
CA LEU A 81 -9.89 0.92 -16.53
C LEU A 81 -9.90 1.64 -15.18
N LEU A 82 -9.10 1.18 -14.22
CA LEU A 82 -8.91 1.86 -12.94
C LEU A 82 -8.16 3.18 -13.09
N LEU A 83 -7.14 3.23 -13.96
CA LEU A 83 -6.47 4.49 -14.31
C LEU A 83 -7.44 5.49 -14.94
N VAL A 84 -8.30 5.04 -15.86
CA VAL A 84 -9.35 5.89 -16.46
C VAL A 84 -10.33 6.38 -15.41
N ALA A 85 -10.78 5.51 -14.49
CA ALA A 85 -11.67 5.90 -13.41
C ALA A 85 -11.04 6.95 -12.49
N ILE A 86 -9.76 6.78 -12.11
CA ILE A 86 -9.02 7.75 -11.30
C ILE A 86 -8.87 9.08 -12.06
N ALA A 87 -8.45 9.03 -13.32
CA ALA A 87 -8.29 10.22 -14.16
C ALA A 87 -9.62 10.97 -14.32
N PHE A 88 -10.73 10.26 -14.53
CA PHE A 88 -12.06 10.82 -14.60
C PHE A 88 -12.47 11.50 -13.28
N LEU A 89 -12.27 10.83 -12.14
CA LEU A 89 -12.66 11.37 -10.84
C LEU A 89 -11.84 12.62 -10.49
N VAL A 90 -10.52 12.56 -10.62
CA VAL A 90 -9.62 13.68 -10.34
C VAL A 90 -9.85 14.81 -11.35
N GLY A 91 -9.93 14.48 -12.63
CA GLY A 91 -10.14 15.45 -13.71
C GLY A 91 -11.48 16.14 -13.61
N SER A 92 -12.57 15.41 -13.36
CA SER A 92 -13.91 15.99 -13.21
C SER A 92 -14.02 16.81 -11.94
N PHE A 93 -13.45 16.35 -10.83
CA PHE A 93 -13.40 17.13 -9.59
C PHE A 93 -12.65 18.45 -9.77
N ALA A 94 -11.48 18.42 -10.42
CA ALA A 94 -10.72 19.62 -10.75
C ALA A 94 -11.48 20.54 -11.71
N ALA A 95 -12.14 19.97 -12.72
CA ALA A 95 -12.92 20.72 -13.71
C ALA A 95 -14.12 21.42 -13.08
N VAL A 96 -14.89 20.75 -12.22
CA VAL A 96 -16.04 21.36 -11.53
C VAL A 96 -15.60 22.55 -10.67
N ASN A 97 -14.49 22.40 -9.92
CA ASN A 97 -13.96 23.50 -9.11
C ASN A 97 -13.39 24.66 -9.93
N ARG A 98 -12.82 24.37 -11.11
CA ARG A 98 -12.19 25.39 -11.95
C ARG A 98 -13.17 26.14 -12.86
N PHE A 99 -14.17 25.45 -13.39
CA PHE A 99 -15.02 25.98 -14.47
C PHE A 99 -16.48 26.22 -14.05
N ALA A 100 -16.93 25.67 -12.92
CA ALA A 100 -18.28 25.90 -12.40
C ALA A 100 -18.28 26.35 -10.92
N PRO A 101 -17.58 27.45 -10.57
CA PRO A 101 -17.55 27.97 -9.20
C PRO A 101 -18.89 28.58 -8.78
N GLU A 102 -19.67 29.09 -9.73
CA GLU A 102 -21.01 29.64 -9.50
C GLU A 102 -22.09 28.81 -10.22
N PRO A 103 -23.35 28.86 -9.77
CA PRO A 103 -24.45 28.18 -10.44
C PRO A 103 -24.58 28.63 -11.89
N LEU A 104 -24.54 27.68 -12.83
CA LEU A 104 -24.62 27.94 -14.25
C LEU A 104 -26.08 27.88 -14.70
N GLN A 105 -26.56 28.90 -15.43
CA GLN A 105 -27.85 28.80 -16.11
C GLN A 105 -27.67 28.10 -17.46
N VAL A 106 -28.37 26.99 -17.65
CA VAL A 106 -28.42 26.24 -18.90
C VAL A 106 -29.87 26.24 -19.37
N GLY A 107 -30.19 27.13 -20.32
CA GLY A 107 -31.56 27.39 -20.74
C GLY A 107 -32.41 27.92 -19.58
N GLU A 108 -33.51 27.24 -19.29
CA GLU A 108 -34.44 27.57 -18.18
C GLU A 108 -34.02 26.94 -16.84
N HIS A 109 -32.89 26.23 -16.75
CA HIS A 109 -32.52 25.46 -15.56
C HIS A 109 -31.20 25.93 -14.94
N VAL A 110 -31.18 26.03 -13.61
CA VAL A 110 -29.97 26.39 -12.84
C VAL A 110 -29.23 25.11 -12.45
N VAL A 111 -28.09 24.87 -13.09
CA VAL A 111 -27.16 23.78 -12.78
C VAL A 111 -26.25 24.24 -11.64
N THR A 112 -26.53 23.74 -10.44
CA THR A 112 -25.70 24.02 -9.27
C THR A 112 -24.47 23.11 -9.23
N GLN A 113 -23.41 23.53 -8.54
CA GLN A 113 -22.21 22.72 -8.34
C GLN A 113 -22.52 21.34 -7.70
N LYS A 114 -23.53 21.29 -6.82
CA LYS A 114 -24.00 20.03 -6.22
C LYS A 114 -24.49 19.05 -7.28
N SER A 115 -25.27 19.50 -8.26
CA SER A 115 -25.77 18.65 -9.34
C SER A 115 -24.64 18.09 -10.23
N LEU A 116 -23.59 18.88 -10.48
CA LEU A 116 -22.40 18.42 -11.19
C LEU A 116 -21.66 17.33 -10.41
N TYR A 117 -21.46 17.54 -9.10
CA TYR A 117 -20.84 16.52 -8.25
C TYR A 117 -21.69 15.25 -8.16
N THR A 118 -23.02 15.36 -8.11
CA THR A 118 -23.90 14.19 -8.20
C THR A 118 -23.66 13.42 -9.50
N GLY A 119 -23.54 14.11 -10.64
CA GLY A 119 -23.19 13.50 -11.92
C GLY A 119 -21.83 12.79 -11.89
N VAL A 120 -20.80 13.47 -11.36
CA VAL A 120 -19.46 12.89 -11.20
C VAL A 120 -19.48 11.63 -10.32
N VAL A 121 -20.23 11.64 -9.22
CA VAL A 121 -20.36 10.48 -8.33
C VAL A 121 -21.10 9.34 -9.02
N VAL A 122 -22.20 9.59 -9.71
CA VAL A 122 -22.97 8.55 -10.42
C VAL A 122 -22.11 7.87 -11.48
N VAL A 123 -21.47 8.65 -12.36
CA VAL A 123 -20.58 8.12 -13.40
C VAL A 123 -19.36 7.45 -12.77
N GLY A 124 -18.80 8.05 -11.71
CA GLY A 124 -17.66 7.53 -10.96
C GLY A 124 -17.94 6.17 -10.33
N VAL A 125 -19.11 5.96 -9.74
CA VAL A 125 -19.52 4.67 -9.17
C VAL A 125 -19.63 3.60 -10.26
N ILE A 126 -20.24 3.92 -11.40
CA ILE A 126 -20.35 2.98 -12.53
C ILE A 126 -18.96 2.62 -13.04
N LEU A 127 -18.08 3.61 -13.25
CA LEU A 127 -16.71 3.35 -13.68
C LEU A 127 -15.93 2.51 -12.66
N LEU A 128 -16.02 2.83 -11.37
CA LEU A 128 -15.33 2.09 -10.32
C LEU A 128 -15.86 0.67 -10.15
N TRP A 129 -17.16 0.44 -10.41
CA TRP A 129 -17.74 -0.90 -10.40
C TRP A 129 -17.02 -1.81 -11.39
N PHE A 130 -16.83 -1.35 -12.63
CA PHE A 130 -16.07 -2.09 -13.64
C PHE A 130 -14.56 -2.06 -13.40
N ALA A 131 -14.03 -1.01 -12.79
CA ALA A 131 -12.60 -0.88 -12.50
C ALA A 131 -12.12 -1.87 -11.45
N SER A 132 -13.03 -2.40 -10.63
CA SER A 132 -12.74 -3.38 -9.59
C SER A 132 -11.57 -2.98 -8.66
N PRO A 133 -11.61 -1.79 -8.02
CA PRO A 133 -10.52 -1.33 -7.14
C PRO A 133 -10.21 -2.31 -6.00
N PHE A 134 -11.22 -3.03 -5.50
CA PHE A 134 -11.03 -4.08 -4.51
C PHE A 134 -10.24 -5.27 -5.05
N GLY A 135 -10.38 -5.60 -6.34
CA GLY A 135 -9.58 -6.64 -6.99
C GLY A 135 -8.09 -6.29 -6.95
N LEU A 136 -7.73 -5.03 -7.23
CA LEU A 136 -6.35 -4.56 -7.07
C LEU A 136 -5.86 -4.67 -5.62
N LEU A 137 -6.69 -4.32 -4.63
CA LEU A 137 -6.33 -4.44 -3.21
C LEU A 137 -6.07 -5.88 -2.79
N PHE A 138 -6.99 -6.81 -3.12
CA PHE A 138 -6.81 -8.22 -2.81
C PHE A 138 -5.62 -8.83 -3.55
N TRP A 139 -5.42 -8.46 -4.82
CA TRP A 139 -4.25 -8.87 -5.59
C TRP A 139 -2.96 -8.36 -4.94
N LEU A 140 -2.90 -7.11 -4.51
CA LEU A 140 -1.73 -6.51 -3.88
C LEU A 140 -1.43 -7.17 -2.53
N ILE A 141 -2.46 -7.43 -1.72
CA ILE A 141 -2.30 -8.11 -0.42
C ILE A 141 -1.84 -9.57 -0.65
N GLY A 142 -2.48 -10.30 -1.56
CA GLY A 142 -2.13 -11.70 -1.84
C GLY A 142 -0.73 -11.87 -2.42
N SER A 143 -0.39 -11.06 -3.43
CA SER A 143 0.94 -11.10 -4.06
C SER A 143 2.04 -10.68 -3.09
N SER A 144 1.82 -9.61 -2.31
CA SER A 144 2.81 -9.18 -1.32
C SER A 144 2.98 -10.21 -0.21
N ALA A 145 1.88 -10.75 0.36
CA ALA A 145 1.96 -11.79 1.38
C ALA A 145 2.72 -13.03 0.85
N PHE A 146 2.39 -13.49 -0.36
CA PHE A 146 3.07 -14.63 -0.97
C PHE A 146 4.57 -14.41 -1.15
N LEU A 147 4.97 -13.27 -1.73
CA LEU A 147 6.38 -12.97 -1.99
C LEU A 147 7.16 -12.69 -0.71
N VAL A 148 6.60 -11.92 0.22
CA VAL A 148 7.25 -11.57 1.49
C VAL A 148 7.40 -12.81 2.36
N LEU A 149 6.32 -13.56 2.59
CA LEU A 149 6.37 -14.76 3.43
C LEU A 149 7.19 -15.87 2.79
N GLY A 150 7.10 -16.03 1.47
CA GLY A 150 7.94 -16.96 0.73
C GLY A 150 9.41 -16.61 0.88
N HIS A 151 9.80 -15.37 0.58
CA HIS A 151 11.18 -14.93 0.78
C HIS A 151 11.64 -15.10 2.23
N ALA A 152 10.83 -14.67 3.20
CA ALA A 152 11.17 -14.68 4.61
C ALA A 152 11.27 -16.10 5.21
N ALA A 153 10.52 -17.08 4.69
CA ALA A 153 10.57 -18.46 5.16
C ALA A 153 11.76 -19.25 4.59
N PHE A 154 12.18 -18.95 3.36
CA PHE A 154 13.20 -19.73 2.65
C PHE A 154 14.62 -19.18 2.80
N ILE A 155 14.81 -17.93 3.24
CA ILE A 155 16.14 -17.39 3.51
C ILE A 155 16.59 -17.72 4.93
N GLU A 156 17.71 -18.41 5.07
CA GLU A 156 18.35 -18.69 6.36
C GLU A 156 18.86 -17.40 7.02
N PRO A 157 18.47 -17.09 8.27
CA PRO A 157 19.11 -16.04 9.06
C PRO A 157 20.62 -16.28 9.18
N PRO A 158 21.45 -15.23 9.25
CA PRO A 158 22.89 -15.40 9.47
C PRO A 158 23.14 -16.00 10.86
N VAL A 159 24.22 -16.77 11.02
CA VAL A 159 24.60 -17.37 12.32
C VAL A 159 24.70 -16.36 13.45
N SER A 160 25.04 -15.09 13.14
CA SER A 160 25.07 -13.98 14.11
C SER A 160 23.72 -13.75 14.82
N SER A 161 22.61 -14.13 14.19
CA SER A 161 21.27 -13.99 14.77
C SER A 161 21.00 -14.95 15.93
N GLU A 162 21.69 -16.11 15.98
CA GLU A 162 21.57 -17.07 17.09
C GLU A 162 22.23 -16.52 18.36
N TYR A 163 23.38 -15.84 18.22
CA TYR A 163 24.11 -15.27 19.35
C TYR A 163 23.40 -14.06 19.98
N THR A 164 22.64 -13.30 19.21
CA THR A 164 21.85 -12.15 19.73
C THR A 164 20.77 -12.59 20.71
N GLY A 165 20.30 -13.85 20.64
CA GLY A 165 19.35 -14.40 21.62
C GLY A 165 19.99 -14.88 22.92
N VAL A 166 21.30 -15.17 22.91
CA VAL A 166 22.03 -15.74 24.05
C VAL A 166 22.60 -14.65 24.96
N GLU A 167 22.99 -13.48 24.42
CA GLU A 167 23.49 -12.35 25.23
C GLU A 167 22.43 -11.66 26.10
N THR A 168 21.14 -11.93 25.85
CA THR A 168 20.02 -11.35 26.62
C THR A 168 19.55 -12.20 27.81
N VAL A 169 20.32 -13.22 28.22
CA VAL A 169 20.00 -14.10 29.36
C VAL A 169 20.99 -13.92 30.50
#